data_AF-A0A1H6E253-F1
#
_entry.id   AF-A0A1H6E253-F1
#
_cell.length_a   1.000
_cell.length_b   1.000
_cell.length_c   1.000
_cell.angle_alpha   90.00
_cell.angle_beta   90.00
_cell.angle_gamma   90.00
#
_symmetry.space_group_name_H-M   'P 1'
#
loop_
_entity.id
_entity.type
_entity.pdbx_description
1 polymer ?
#
loop_
_entity_poly.entity_id
_entity_poly.type
_entity_poly.pdbx_seq_one_letter_code
_entity_poly.pdbx_strand_id
1 'polypeptide(L)'
;MRLAPHEQHLPGPRPRPDSTDLQGLTLRQVAKWAEGQARWLASYLDLDHEDPRVFLLAQAAKFGEEAGELHAEVLGHAGIHRRDKAGQYSQDSLGAEMADVIVCVALLAALTGTDLNAAVTGKIAQLNARR
;
A
#
# COMPACT_ATOMS: atom_id res chain seq x y z
N MET A 1 50.29 15.93 2.99
CA MET A 1 49.64 14.63 2.73
C MET A 1 48.15 14.81 2.96
N ARG A 2 47.35 15.03 1.90
CA ARG A 2 45.88 15.17 2.00
C ARG A 2 45.28 13.77 1.89
N LEU A 3 44.52 13.36 2.91
CA LEU A 3 43.72 12.12 2.86
C LEU A 3 42.52 12.36 1.93
N ALA A 4 42.32 11.45 0.97
CA ALA A 4 41.15 11.44 0.10
C ALA A 4 39.90 11.05 0.91
N PRO A 5 38.69 11.57 0.57
CA PRO A 5 37.47 11.17 1.23
C PRO A 5 37.13 9.72 0.87
N HIS A 6 36.81 8.92 1.90
CA HIS A 6 36.21 7.61 1.74
C HIS A 6 34.83 7.77 1.10
N GLU A 7 34.71 7.43 -0.19
CA GLU A 7 33.40 7.19 -0.79
C GLU A 7 32.79 5.96 -0.12
N GLN A 8 31.84 6.19 0.77
CA GLN A 8 30.99 5.13 1.30
C GLN A 8 30.12 4.64 0.14
N HIS A 9 30.45 3.47 -0.38
CA HIS A 9 29.64 2.77 -1.36
C HIS A 9 28.33 2.35 -0.68
N LEU A 10 27.31 3.21 -0.76
CA LEU A 10 25.96 2.86 -0.35
C LEU A 10 25.50 1.67 -1.22
N PRO A 11 25.01 0.56 -0.62
CA PRO A 11 24.50 -0.54 -1.40
C PRO A 11 23.35 -0.03 -2.28
N GLY A 12 23.45 -0.28 -3.59
CA GLY A 12 22.40 0.11 -4.53
C GLY A 12 21.03 -0.49 -4.15
N PRO A 13 19.93 0.08 -4.67
CA PRO A 13 18.59 -0.36 -4.31
C PRO A 13 18.42 -1.86 -4.55
N ARG A 14 17.80 -2.55 -3.59
CA ARG A 14 17.56 -3.99 -3.71
C ARG A 14 16.72 -4.30 -4.95
N PRO A 15 16.95 -5.46 -5.59
CA PRO A 15 16.16 -5.86 -6.75
C PRO A 15 14.67 -5.97 -6.38
N ARG A 16 13.81 -5.58 -7.32
CA ARG A 16 12.35 -5.68 -7.18
C ARG A 16 11.96 -7.15 -6.98
N PRO A 17 10.97 -7.48 -6.12
CA PRO A 17 10.47 -8.85 -6.00
C PRO A 17 9.96 -9.39 -7.35
N ASP A 18 10.14 -10.70 -7.58
CA ASP A 18 9.74 -11.41 -8.81
C ASP A 18 8.29 -11.16 -9.21
N SER A 19 8.00 -11.19 -10.52
CA SER A 19 6.67 -11.01 -11.08
C SER A 19 5.73 -12.11 -10.59
N THR A 20 4.79 -11.76 -9.71
CA THR A 20 3.71 -12.65 -9.28
C THR A 20 2.72 -12.82 -10.43
N ASP A 21 2.33 -14.05 -10.76
CA ASP A 21 1.20 -14.30 -11.66
C ASP A 21 -0.06 -13.66 -11.05
N LEU A 22 -0.64 -12.69 -11.74
CA LEU A 22 -1.71 -11.84 -11.24
C LEU A 22 -3.10 -12.43 -11.48
N GLN A 23 -3.23 -13.49 -12.28
CA GLN A 23 -4.52 -14.12 -12.51
C GLN A 23 -4.98 -14.91 -11.28
N GLY A 24 -6.17 -14.58 -10.76
CA GLY A 24 -6.73 -15.28 -9.60
C GLY A 24 -6.01 -15.01 -8.27
N LEU A 25 -5.38 -13.83 -8.14
CA LEU A 25 -4.62 -13.45 -6.97
C LEU A 25 -5.45 -13.58 -5.68
N THR A 26 -4.96 -14.35 -4.72
CA THR A 26 -5.58 -14.53 -3.40
C THR A 26 -5.10 -13.48 -2.40
N LEU A 27 -5.89 -13.23 -1.36
CA LEU A 27 -5.50 -12.32 -0.26
C LEU A 27 -4.17 -12.72 0.40
N ARG A 28 -3.90 -14.03 0.50
CA ARG A 28 -2.61 -14.55 1.02
C ARG A 28 -1.44 -14.17 0.10
N GLN A 29 -1.64 -14.24 -1.22
CA GLN A 29 -0.61 -13.81 -2.18
C GLN A 29 -0.39 -12.30 -2.12
N VAL A 30 -1.45 -11.50 -1.97
CA VAL A 30 -1.33 -10.05 -1.75
C VAL A 30 -0.51 -9.75 -0.48
N ALA A 31 -0.84 -10.40 0.64
CA ALA A 31 -0.10 -10.21 1.89
C ALA A 31 1.39 -10.57 1.75
N LYS A 32 1.70 -11.71 1.13
CA LYS A 32 3.08 -12.14 0.88
C LYS A 32 3.83 -11.18 -0.05
N TRP A 33 3.16 -10.68 -1.09
CA TRP A 33 3.73 -9.68 -1.98
C TRP A 33 4.05 -8.39 -1.22
N ALA A 34 3.14 -7.93 -0.36
CA ALA A 34 3.32 -6.72 0.44
C ALA A 34 4.52 -6.79 1.40
N GLU A 35 4.82 -7.95 1.98
CA GLU A 35 6.04 -8.15 2.79
C GLU A 35 7.34 -7.96 2.00
N GLY A 36 7.33 -8.35 0.72
CA GLY A 36 8.44 -8.10 -0.21
C GLY A 36 8.53 -6.61 -0.57
N GLN A 37 7.39 -6.00 -0.88
CA GLN A 37 7.32 -4.60 -1.28
C GLN A 37 7.68 -3.65 -0.15
N ALA A 38 7.18 -3.84 1.07
CA ALA A 38 7.46 -2.94 2.19
C ALA A 38 8.97 -2.79 2.45
N ARG A 39 9.72 -3.91 2.38
CA ARG A 39 11.18 -3.91 2.51
C ARG A 39 11.87 -3.21 1.34
N TRP A 40 11.37 -3.41 0.13
CA TRP A 40 11.90 -2.75 -1.05
C TRP A 40 11.64 -1.24 -1.04
N LEU A 41 10.42 -0.81 -0.72
CA LEU A 41 10.00 0.59 -0.61
C LEU A 41 10.80 1.35 0.45
N ALA A 42 11.00 0.75 1.63
CA ALA A 42 11.81 1.37 2.67
C ALA A 42 13.24 1.66 2.18
N SER A 43 13.86 0.72 1.46
CA SER A 43 15.19 0.91 0.86
C SER A 43 15.18 1.91 -0.30
N TYR A 44 14.16 1.88 -1.16
CA TYR A 44 14.04 2.79 -2.30
C TYR A 44 13.85 4.26 -1.88
N LEU A 45 13.14 4.48 -0.77
CA LEU A 45 12.91 5.80 -0.19
C LEU A 45 14.02 6.23 0.79
N ASP A 46 15.07 5.42 0.95
CA ASP A 46 16.16 5.67 1.89
C ASP A 46 15.66 5.86 3.34
N LEU A 47 14.74 4.98 3.76
CA LEU A 47 14.13 4.94 5.10
C LEU A 47 14.46 3.64 5.84
N ASP A 48 15.27 2.77 5.27
CA ASP A 48 15.65 1.49 5.87
C ASP A 48 16.70 1.62 6.98
N HIS A 49 17.40 2.76 7.04
CA HIS A 49 18.33 3.13 8.10
C HIS A 49 17.69 3.96 9.22
N GLU A 50 16.46 4.45 9.03
CA GLU A 50 15.72 5.26 9.99
C GLU A 50 15.01 4.41 11.05
N ASP A 51 14.44 5.05 12.07
CA ASP A 51 13.53 4.39 13.00
C ASP A 51 12.35 3.77 12.21
N PRO A 52 12.06 2.46 12.36
CA PRO A 52 11.00 1.78 11.62
C PRO A 52 9.63 2.45 11.74
N ARG A 53 9.40 3.22 12.82
CA ARG A 53 8.17 4.00 13.02
C ARG A 53 8.01 5.12 12.00
N VAL A 54 9.10 5.69 11.47
CA VAL A 54 9.07 6.72 10.43
C VAL A 54 8.42 6.17 9.18
N PHE A 55 8.89 5.01 8.68
CA PHE A 55 8.31 4.39 7.50
C PHE A 55 6.87 3.93 7.74
N LEU A 56 6.56 3.36 8.92
CA LEU A 56 5.19 3.01 9.30
C LEU A 56 4.25 4.22 9.25
N LEU A 57 4.66 5.36 9.81
CA LEU A 57 3.86 6.60 9.81
C LEU A 57 3.72 7.18 8.39
N ALA A 58 4.76 7.11 7.56
CA ALA A 58 4.69 7.51 6.16
C ALA A 58 3.66 6.66 5.38
N GLN A 59 3.65 5.33 5.58
CA GLN A 59 2.65 4.46 4.97
C GLN A 59 1.24 4.72 5.52
N ALA A 60 1.10 5.07 6.81
CA ALA A 60 -0.18 5.45 7.38
C ALA A 60 -0.71 6.77 6.78
N ALA A 61 0.17 7.74 6.51
CA ALA A 61 -0.18 8.97 5.81
C ALA A 61 -0.60 8.69 4.36
N LYS A 62 0.14 7.83 3.65
CA LYS A 62 -0.21 7.41 2.28
C LYS A 62 -1.57 6.71 2.23
N PHE A 63 -1.87 5.82 3.19
CA PHE A 63 -3.22 5.25 3.33
C PHE A 63 -4.31 6.32 3.48
N GLY A 64 -4.05 7.39 4.24
CA GLY A 64 -4.98 8.52 4.38
C GLY A 64 -5.22 9.28 3.07
N GLU A 65 -4.18 9.42 2.24
CA GLU A 65 -4.24 10.00 0.89
C GLU A 65 -5.13 9.15 -0.02
N GLU A 66 -4.85 7.85 -0.16
CA GLU A 66 -5.62 6.94 -1.02
C GLU A 66 -7.09 6.82 -0.57
N ALA A 67 -7.35 6.84 0.74
CA ALA A 67 -8.71 6.86 1.25
C ALA A 67 -9.45 8.14 0.85
N GLY A 68 -8.75 9.28 0.78
CA GLY A 68 -9.28 10.54 0.27
C GLY A 68 -9.60 10.51 -1.23
N GLU A 69 -8.72 9.90 -2.02
CA GLU A 69 -8.90 9.73 -3.47
C GLU A 69 -10.06 8.77 -3.77
N LEU A 70 -10.14 7.63 -3.07
CA LEU A 70 -11.30 6.73 -3.12
C LEU A 70 -12.60 7.44 -2.73
N HIS A 71 -12.61 8.30 -1.70
CA HIS A 71 -13.80 9.08 -1.38
C HIS A 71 -14.22 9.98 -2.55
N ALA A 72 -13.28 10.61 -3.24
CA ALA A 72 -13.58 11.45 -4.39
C ALA A 72 -14.19 10.64 -5.54
N GLU A 73 -13.65 9.45 -5.85
CA GLU A 73 -14.21 8.54 -6.87
C GLU A 73 -15.59 8.02 -6.48
N VAL A 74 -15.81 7.66 -5.20
CA VAL A 74 -17.14 7.22 -4.72
C VAL A 74 -18.18 8.33 -4.86
N LEU A 75 -17.83 9.57 -4.51
CA LEU A 75 -18.70 10.73 -4.72
C LEU A 75 -18.94 10.98 -6.21
N GLY A 76 -17.91 10.82 -7.03
CA GLY A 76 -17.97 10.83 -8.49
C GLY A 76 -19.01 9.84 -9.02
N HIS A 77 -18.87 8.58 -8.63
CA HIS A 77 -19.75 7.46 -8.98
C HIS A 77 -21.19 7.68 -8.52
N ALA A 78 -21.39 8.22 -7.32
CA ALA A 78 -22.72 8.53 -6.78
C ALA A 78 -23.37 9.78 -7.43
N GLY A 79 -22.66 10.51 -8.29
CA GLY A 79 -23.13 11.76 -8.89
C GLY A 79 -23.18 12.95 -7.93
N ILE A 80 -22.52 12.85 -6.77
CA ILE A 80 -22.49 13.89 -5.70
C ILE A 80 -21.14 14.62 -5.73
N HIS A 81 -20.64 14.93 -6.92
CA HIS A 81 -19.40 15.68 -7.14
C HIS A 81 -19.69 17.11 -7.60
N ARG A 82 -18.68 17.98 -7.52
CA ARG A 82 -18.81 19.36 -8.02
C ARG A 82 -18.97 19.34 -9.55
N ARG A 83 -19.80 20.23 -10.09
CA ARG A 83 -20.16 20.26 -11.52
C ARG A 83 -18.95 20.40 -12.46
N ASP A 84 -17.88 21.06 -12.01
CA ASP A 84 -16.63 21.26 -12.73
C ASP A 84 -15.77 19.98 -12.84
N LYS A 85 -16.09 18.93 -12.07
CA LYS A 85 -15.44 17.62 -12.12
C LYS A 85 -16.24 16.56 -12.89
N ALA A 86 -17.34 16.94 -13.52
CA ALA A 86 -18.15 16.01 -14.30
C ALA A 86 -17.33 15.38 -15.44
N GLY A 87 -17.43 14.05 -15.57
CA GLY A 87 -16.70 13.28 -16.59
C GLY A 87 -15.26 12.89 -16.23
N GLN A 88 -14.76 13.24 -15.03
CA GLN A 88 -13.45 12.81 -14.55
C GLN A 88 -13.47 11.44 -13.86
N TYR A 89 -14.67 10.93 -13.56
CA TYR A 89 -14.88 9.70 -12.79
C TYR A 89 -15.41 8.58 -13.68
N SER A 90 -14.91 7.37 -13.47
CA SER A 90 -15.24 6.18 -14.24
C SER A 90 -15.24 4.93 -13.34
N GLN A 91 -15.76 3.81 -13.85
CA GLN A 91 -15.62 2.53 -13.13
C GLN A 91 -14.15 2.11 -13.01
N ASP A 92 -13.34 2.39 -14.02
CA ASP A 92 -11.93 2.01 -14.04
C ASP A 92 -11.12 2.82 -13.02
N SER A 93 -11.35 4.14 -12.94
CA SER A 93 -10.72 5.01 -11.94
C SER A 93 -11.15 4.64 -10.52
N LEU A 94 -12.44 4.40 -10.28
CA LEU A 94 -12.92 3.91 -8.99
C LEU A 94 -12.26 2.57 -8.61
N GLY A 95 -12.12 1.66 -9.56
CA GLY A 95 -11.46 0.37 -9.36
C GLY A 95 -9.97 0.52 -9.01
N ALA A 96 -9.29 1.49 -9.62
CA ALA A 96 -7.90 1.82 -9.30
C ALA A 96 -7.75 2.30 -7.85
N GLU A 97 -8.57 3.28 -7.43
CA GLU A 97 -8.51 3.79 -6.05
C GLU A 97 -8.86 2.74 -4.99
N MET A 98 -9.79 1.82 -5.30
CA MET A 98 -10.05 0.67 -4.42
C MET A 98 -8.81 -0.22 -4.28
N ALA A 99 -8.08 -0.44 -5.38
CA ALA A 99 -6.87 -1.24 -5.37
C ALA A 99 -5.74 -0.55 -4.58
N ASP A 100 -5.56 0.76 -4.74
CA ASP A 100 -4.54 1.53 -4.03
C ASP A 100 -4.76 1.52 -2.50
N VAL A 101 -6.02 1.65 -2.06
CA VAL A 101 -6.40 1.47 -0.65
C VAL A 101 -6.07 0.05 -0.16
N ILE A 102 -6.40 -0.99 -0.92
CA ILE A 102 -6.10 -2.39 -0.56
C ILE A 102 -4.58 -2.61 -0.43
N VAL A 103 -3.79 -2.06 -1.36
CA VAL A 103 -2.32 -2.14 -1.34
C VAL A 103 -1.76 -1.44 -0.10
N CYS A 104 -2.24 -0.24 0.23
CA CYS A 104 -1.83 0.47 1.43
C CYS A 104 -2.13 -0.33 2.71
N VAL A 105 -3.32 -0.93 2.80
CA VAL A 105 -3.68 -1.79 3.93
C VAL A 105 -2.78 -3.02 4.02
N ALA A 106 -2.45 -3.63 2.88
CA ALA A 106 -1.54 -4.78 2.85
C ALA A 106 -0.12 -4.43 3.28
N LEU A 107 0.40 -3.27 2.87
CA LEU A 107 1.70 -2.75 3.32
C LEU A 107 1.70 -2.48 4.83
N LEU A 108 0.66 -1.83 5.35
CA LEU A 108 0.51 -1.60 6.80
C LEU A 108 0.40 -2.91 7.59
N ALA A 109 -0.29 -3.91 7.07
CA ALA A 109 -0.35 -5.23 7.70
C ALA A 109 1.04 -5.87 7.75
N ALA A 110 1.80 -5.81 6.65
CA ALA A 110 3.17 -6.32 6.61
C ALA A 110 4.08 -5.59 7.62
N LEU A 111 3.97 -4.27 7.73
CA LEU A 111 4.80 -3.46 8.65
C LEU A 111 4.46 -3.66 10.12
N THR A 112 3.20 -3.97 10.43
CA THR A 112 2.75 -4.22 11.81
C THR A 112 2.82 -5.70 12.21
N GLY A 113 3.20 -6.59 11.29
CA GLY A 113 3.22 -8.04 11.52
C GLY A 113 1.81 -8.64 11.64
N THR A 114 0.80 -8.00 11.06
CA THR A 114 -0.59 -8.47 11.07
C THR A 114 -0.79 -9.55 10.01
N ASP A 115 -1.29 -10.73 10.40
CA ASP A 115 -1.81 -11.71 9.43
C ASP A 115 -3.11 -11.19 8.82
N LEU A 116 -2.98 -10.52 7.68
CA LEU A 116 -4.10 -9.90 6.97
C LEU A 116 -5.18 -10.92 6.59
N ASN A 117 -4.79 -12.11 6.15
CA ASN A 117 -5.75 -13.13 5.74
C ASN A 117 -6.56 -13.63 6.93
N ALA A 118 -5.91 -13.89 8.07
CA ALA A 118 -6.60 -14.28 9.30
C ALA A 118 -7.50 -13.15 9.82
N ALA A 119 -7.03 -11.89 9.80
CA ALA A 119 -7.80 -10.74 10.25
C ALA A 119 -9.09 -10.54 9.45
N VAL A 120 -9.01 -10.57 8.11
CA VAL A 120 -10.18 -10.44 7.22
C VAL A 120 -11.13 -11.63 7.40
N THR A 121 -10.62 -12.86 7.42
CA THR A 121 -11.43 -14.07 7.60
C THR A 121 -12.18 -14.03 8.93
N GLY A 122 -11.48 -13.68 10.02
CA GLY A 122 -12.08 -13.56 11.35
C GLY A 122 -13.16 -12.48 11.39
N LYS A 123 -12.93 -11.33 10.74
CA LYS A 123 -13.94 -10.26 10.66
C LYS A 123 -15.19 -10.70 9.91
N ILE A 124 -15.05 -11.39 8.78
CA ILE A 124 -16.18 -11.91 8.00
C ILE A 124 -16.97 -12.95 8.81
N ALA A 125 -16.29 -13.87 9.48
CA ALA A 125 -16.93 -14.88 10.34
C ALA A 125 -17.76 -14.22 11.46
N GLN A 126 -17.22 -13.18 12.12
CA GLN A 126 -17.95 -12.40 13.12
C GLN A 126 -19.18 -11.71 12.53
N LEU A 127 -19.09 -11.14 11.33
CA LEU A 127 -20.23 -10.48 10.67
C LEU A 127 -21.32 -11.49 10.32
N ASN A 128 -20.96 -12.67 9.84
CA ASN A 128 -21.90 -13.74 9.53
C ASN A 128 -22.60 -14.29 10.78
N ALA A 129 -21.89 -14.35 11.92
CA ALA A 129 -22.44 -14.83 13.19
C ALA A 129 -23.33 -13.80 13.91
N ARG A 130 -23.30 -12.52 13.51
CA ARG A 130 -24.19 -11.46 14.02
C ARG A 130 -25.56 -11.45 13.34
N ARG A 131 -25.83 -12.41 12.44
CA ARG A 131 -27.15 -12.65 11.88
C ARG A 131 -28.06 -13.34 12.88
#